data_AF-A0A914UYB4-F1
#
_entry.id   AF-A0A914UYB4-F1
#
_cell.length_a   1.000
_cell.length_b   1.000
_cell.length_c   1.000
_cell.angle_alpha   90.00
_cell.angle_beta   90.00
_cell.angle_gamma   90.00
#
_symmetry.space_group_name_H-M   'P 1'
#
loop_
_entity.id
_entity.type
_entity.pdbx_description
1 polymer ?
#
loop_
_entity_poly.entity_id
_entity_poly.type
_entity_poly.pdbx_seq_one_letter_code
_entity_poly.pdbx_strand_id
1 'polypeptide(L)'
;MVAAIVYKKCNDKKDPRAPVITADRTLLELTIEVRDVNDNFPHFTQSAFLGGGVQGKTKLGDRVARIFATDADDSDAGQLRYEIKGRIRSEFDKGYLDTDRQSFIINNVTGDIISNLHFQDDWNGNFMFTVAVVDSAGHEDTATVTINLLGNNQQVELSFETSANSVWDNAAKIVRLLSEATSWNSTIDDVRMPPVGVADINQSKVLVHFLDPNNTVIPIDIALNTLDRPESVDQKEAKRQLIEVHKLKYAGHTPTLTTIGLSRANMAIYFGVAGIVGGLMLVMIVLMAVWSCQNRSYKRKLKAATTLAFGTADPTVSAYDVPGTNLHATSNPVWMSAYETYGV
;
A
#
# COMPACT_ATOMS: atom_id res chain seq x y z
N MET A 1 22.30 -68.09 -36.43
CA MET A 1 22.47 -66.63 -36.39
C MET A 1 21.74 -66.14 -35.16
N VAL A 2 22.46 -65.70 -34.12
CA VAL A 2 21.85 -65.19 -32.89
C VAL A 2 21.92 -63.68 -32.98
N ALA A 3 20.77 -63.03 -33.14
CA ALA A 3 20.70 -61.57 -33.13
C ALA A 3 20.70 -61.09 -31.68
N ALA A 4 21.70 -60.31 -31.29
CA ALA A 4 21.70 -59.59 -30.02
C ALA A 4 21.15 -58.19 -30.26
N ILE A 5 20.02 -57.86 -29.64
CA ILE A 5 19.44 -56.51 -29.67
C ILE A 5 19.97 -55.76 -28.44
N VAL A 6 20.78 -54.73 -28.66
CA VAL A 6 21.25 -53.84 -27.61
C VAL A 6 20.42 -52.56 -27.66
N TYR A 7 19.62 -52.33 -26.63
CA TYR A 7 18.86 -51.09 -26.47
C TYR A 7 19.77 -49.99 -25.94
N LYS A 8 19.73 -48.81 -26.56
CA LYS A 8 20.42 -47.62 -26.06
C LYS A 8 19.46 -46.44 -26.07
N LYS A 9 19.07 -45.99 -24.88
CA LYS A 9 18.29 -44.75 -24.72
C LYS A 9 19.20 -43.56 -25.06
N CYS A 10 18.72 -42.61 -25.85
CA CYS A 10 19.46 -41.43 -26.30
C CYS A 10 19.65 -40.41 -25.15
N ASN A 11 20.38 -40.77 -24.10
CA ASN A 11 21.09 -39.86 -23.18
C ASN A 11 21.81 -40.57 -22.03
N ASP A 12 21.75 -41.90 -21.93
CA ASP A 12 22.48 -42.60 -20.87
C ASP A 12 23.99 -42.66 -21.16
N LYS A 13 24.78 -42.23 -20.17
CA LYS A 13 26.23 -42.47 -20.14
C LYS A 13 26.45 -43.98 -20.31
N LYS A 14 27.37 -44.36 -21.21
CA LYS A 14 27.71 -45.76 -21.57
C LYS A 14 27.47 -46.73 -20.41
N ASP A 15 26.47 -47.59 -20.54
CA ASP A 15 26.25 -48.71 -19.62
C ASP A 15 27.53 -49.57 -19.56
N PRO A 16 28.18 -49.71 -18.39
CA PRO A 16 29.38 -50.53 -18.23
C PRO A 16 29.14 -52.03 -18.50
N ARG A 17 27.87 -52.47 -18.60
CA ARG A 17 27.46 -53.85 -18.86
C ARG A 17 27.15 -54.13 -20.33
N ALA A 18 27.32 -53.14 -21.22
CA ALA A 18 27.15 -53.37 -22.65
C ALA A 18 28.13 -54.47 -23.10
N PRO A 19 27.65 -55.57 -23.73
CA PRO A 19 28.52 -56.64 -24.19
C PRO A 19 29.53 -56.07 -25.19
N VAL A 20 30.82 -56.28 -24.93
CA VAL A 20 31.88 -55.96 -25.88
C VAL A 20 31.70 -56.93 -27.05
N ILE A 21 31.07 -56.48 -28.13
CA ILE A 21 30.92 -57.26 -29.36
C ILE A 21 32.31 -57.30 -30.03
N THR A 22 33.14 -58.24 -29.58
CA THR A 22 34.48 -58.47 -30.09
C THR A 22 34.37 -59.17 -31.44
N ALA A 23 34.45 -58.41 -32.54
CA ALA A 23 34.81 -58.80 -33.92
C ALA A 23 34.38 -60.20 -34.45
N ASP A 24 33.27 -60.77 -34.00
CA ASP A 24 32.72 -62.00 -34.54
C ASP A 24 31.99 -61.68 -35.85
N ARG A 25 32.49 -62.22 -36.96
CA ARG A 25 31.96 -62.00 -38.32
C ARG A 25 30.57 -62.61 -38.53
N THR A 26 30.05 -63.37 -37.57
CA THR A 26 28.67 -63.91 -37.59
C THR A 26 27.66 -63.03 -36.88
N LEU A 27 28.11 -61.97 -36.20
CA LEU A 27 27.28 -61.00 -35.49
C LEU A 27 27.14 -59.71 -36.32
N LEU A 28 25.90 -59.22 -36.43
CA LEU A 28 25.57 -57.94 -37.04
C LEU A 28 25.16 -56.97 -35.93
N GLU A 29 25.85 -55.84 -35.83
CA GLU A 29 25.44 -54.75 -34.93
C GLU A 29 24.25 -54.02 -35.54
N LEU A 30 23.12 -54.03 -34.82
CA LEU A 30 21.93 -53.27 -35.17
C LEU A 30 21.74 -52.15 -34.15
N THR A 31 21.94 -50.91 -34.58
CA THR A 31 21.60 -49.74 -33.77
C THR A 31 20.15 -49.36 -34.04
N ILE A 32 19.29 -49.46 -33.03
CA ILE A 32 17.91 -48.99 -33.08
C ILE A 32 17.85 -47.64 -32.37
N GLU A 33 17.54 -46.58 -33.13
CA GLU A 33 17.23 -45.26 -32.58
C GLU A 33 15.75 -45.21 -32.24
N VAL A 34 15.42 -45.11 -30.96
CA VAL A 34 14.05 -44.84 -30.51
C VAL A 34 13.89 -43.33 -30.42
N ARG A 35 12.93 -42.79 -31.18
CA ARG A 35 12.53 -41.40 -31.09
C ARG A 35 11.36 -41.28 -30.15
N ASP A 36 11.45 -40.29 -29.28
CA ASP A 36 10.34 -39.90 -28.42
C ASP A 36 9.23 -39.30 -29.27
N VAL A 37 7.99 -39.66 -28.96
CA VAL A 37 6.78 -39.11 -29.58
C VAL A 37 6.00 -38.51 -28.43
N ASN A 38 5.61 -37.25 -28.56
CA ASN A 38 4.79 -36.61 -27.55
C ASN A 38 3.42 -37.31 -27.46
N ASP A 39 3.27 -38.15 -26.44
CA ASP A 39 2.06 -38.90 -26.12
C ASP A 39 1.58 -38.67 -24.69
N ASN A 40 2.31 -37.85 -23.92
CA ASN A 40 1.94 -37.44 -22.58
C ASN A 40 1.32 -36.05 -22.61
N PHE A 41 0.47 -35.79 -21.62
CA PHE A 41 -0.16 -34.49 -21.45
C PHE A 41 0.65 -33.67 -20.45
N PRO A 42 0.76 -32.35 -20.62
CA PRO A 42 1.38 -31.52 -19.63
C PRO A 42 0.51 -31.50 -18.37
N HIS A 43 1.13 -31.37 -17.20
CA HIS A 43 0.43 -31.35 -15.93
C HIS A 43 0.94 -30.24 -15.02
N PHE A 44 0.01 -29.46 -14.45
CA PHE A 44 0.35 -28.53 -13.39
C PHE A 44 0.78 -29.25 -12.12
N THR A 45 1.77 -28.68 -11.42
CA THR A 45 2.22 -29.19 -10.11
C THR A 45 1.14 -29.10 -9.02
N GLN A 46 0.16 -28.21 -9.22
CA GLN A 46 -0.97 -27.97 -8.31
C GLN A 46 -2.24 -27.69 -9.14
N SER A 47 -3.39 -28.19 -8.68
CA SER A 47 -4.70 -27.91 -9.32
C SER A 47 -5.20 -26.49 -9.02
N ALA A 48 -4.75 -25.90 -7.92
CA ALA A 48 -5.02 -24.53 -7.53
C ALA A 48 -3.75 -23.86 -7.01
N PHE A 49 -3.42 -22.69 -7.54
CA PHE A 49 -2.30 -21.87 -7.09
C PHE A 49 -2.82 -20.67 -6.30
N LEU A 50 -2.23 -20.44 -5.14
CA LEU A 50 -2.46 -19.24 -4.36
C LEU A 50 -1.31 -18.25 -4.60
N GLY A 51 -1.62 -17.09 -5.17
CA GLY A 51 -0.69 -15.98 -5.34
C GLY A 51 -0.41 -15.26 -4.01
N GLY A 52 0.72 -14.56 -3.95
CA GLY A 52 1.08 -13.78 -2.77
C GLY A 52 0.09 -12.64 -2.50
N GLY A 53 0.09 -12.14 -1.27
CA GLY A 53 -0.76 -11.03 -0.87
C GLY A 53 -0.38 -9.73 -1.58
N VAL A 54 -1.28 -9.21 -2.40
CA VAL A 54 -1.09 -7.98 -3.15
C VAL A 54 -1.70 -6.79 -2.40
N GLN A 55 -0.99 -5.66 -2.34
CA GLN A 55 -1.48 -4.43 -1.71
C GLN A 55 -1.16 -3.21 -2.59
N GLY A 56 -1.51 -2.00 -2.14
CA GLY A 56 -1.27 -0.76 -2.90
C GLY A 56 0.20 -0.41 -3.17
N LYS A 57 1.15 -0.99 -2.41
CA LYS A 57 2.59 -0.87 -2.71
C LYS A 57 3.02 -1.65 -3.96
N THR A 58 2.25 -2.64 -4.38
CA THR A 58 2.54 -3.48 -5.55
C THR A 58 2.39 -2.64 -6.81
N LYS A 59 3.47 -2.56 -7.59
CA LYS A 59 3.55 -1.76 -8.80
C LYS A 59 3.13 -2.57 -10.02
N LEU A 60 2.84 -1.85 -11.09
CA LEU A 60 2.65 -2.46 -12.40
C LEU A 60 3.95 -3.14 -12.83
N GLY A 61 3.84 -4.39 -13.28
CA GLY A 61 4.97 -5.25 -13.65
C GLY A 61 5.56 -6.07 -12.51
N ASP A 62 5.17 -5.84 -11.26
CA ASP A 62 5.63 -6.67 -10.14
C ASP A 62 5.12 -8.10 -10.28
N ARG A 63 5.99 -9.07 -9.98
CA ARG A 63 5.63 -10.49 -9.97
C ARG A 63 4.76 -10.81 -8.76
N VAL A 64 3.60 -11.38 -9.01
CA VAL A 64 2.59 -11.71 -8.00
C VAL A 64 2.55 -13.21 -7.69
N ALA A 65 2.77 -14.04 -8.70
CA ALA A 65 2.80 -15.49 -8.56
C ALA A 65 3.72 -16.12 -9.62
N ARG A 66 4.05 -17.40 -9.45
CA ARG A 66 4.61 -18.24 -10.51
C ARG A 66 3.95 -19.60 -10.45
N ILE A 67 3.52 -20.05 -11.61
CA ILE A 67 2.94 -21.38 -11.78
C ILE A 67 3.97 -22.30 -12.43
N PHE A 68 3.85 -23.59 -12.17
CA PHE A 68 4.76 -24.60 -12.71
C PHE A 68 3.97 -25.79 -13.21
N ALA A 69 4.33 -26.24 -14.42
CA ALA A 69 3.84 -27.44 -15.04
C ALA A 69 5.01 -28.28 -15.56
N THR A 70 4.77 -29.58 -15.70
CA THR A 70 5.74 -30.57 -16.15
C THR A 70 5.11 -31.47 -17.20
N ASP A 71 5.92 -31.88 -18.16
CA ASP A 71 5.58 -32.90 -19.15
C ASP A 71 6.63 -34.02 -19.07
N ALA A 72 6.21 -35.26 -19.32
CA ALA A 72 7.09 -36.42 -19.29
C ALA A 72 7.88 -36.61 -20.59
N ASP A 73 7.44 -35.97 -21.68
CA ASP A 73 8.05 -36.09 -23.00
C ASP A 73 9.34 -35.27 -23.10
N ASP A 74 10.40 -35.90 -23.60
CA ASP A 74 11.71 -35.28 -23.79
C ASP A 74 11.63 -34.18 -24.88
N SER A 75 10.66 -34.29 -25.81
CA SER A 75 10.40 -33.27 -26.84
C SER A 75 9.97 -31.91 -26.28
N ASP A 76 9.35 -31.89 -25.09
CA ASP A 76 8.68 -30.70 -24.56
C ASP A 76 9.48 -29.95 -23.49
N ALA A 77 10.71 -30.40 -23.24
CA ALA A 77 11.67 -29.73 -22.37
C ALA A 77 11.86 -28.25 -22.79
N GLY A 78 11.23 -27.34 -22.04
CA GLY A 78 11.27 -25.90 -22.30
C GLY A 78 10.35 -25.40 -23.43
N GLN A 79 9.46 -26.25 -23.96
CA GLN A 79 8.50 -25.88 -25.00
C GLN A 79 7.10 -25.55 -24.47
N LEU A 80 6.81 -25.88 -23.21
CA LEU A 80 5.53 -25.58 -22.56
C LEU A 80 5.17 -24.09 -22.66
N ARG A 81 3.92 -23.83 -23.03
CA ARG A 81 3.37 -22.48 -23.20
C ARG A 81 2.25 -22.22 -22.21
N TYR A 82 2.40 -21.18 -21.41
CA TYR A 82 1.41 -20.76 -20.43
C TYR A 82 0.51 -19.65 -20.94
N GLU A 83 -0.79 -19.72 -20.64
CA GLU A 83 -1.74 -18.65 -20.94
C GLU A 83 -2.83 -18.52 -19.88
N ILE A 84 -3.43 -17.32 -19.76
CA ILE A 84 -4.61 -17.09 -18.93
C ILE A 84 -5.85 -17.31 -19.80
N LYS A 85 -6.75 -18.19 -19.38
CA LYS A 85 -8.01 -18.47 -20.08
C LYS A 85 -9.21 -17.80 -19.42
N GLY A 86 -10.12 -17.36 -20.28
CA GLY A 86 -11.39 -16.77 -19.87
C GLY A 86 -11.22 -15.37 -19.27
N ARG A 87 -12.19 -14.98 -18.44
CA ARG A 87 -12.21 -13.69 -17.76
C ARG A 87 -11.61 -13.81 -16.37
N ILE A 88 -10.83 -12.79 -15.99
CA ILE A 88 -10.38 -12.64 -14.62
C ILE A 88 -11.57 -12.15 -13.79
N ARG A 89 -12.01 -12.99 -12.86
CA ARG A 89 -13.08 -12.64 -11.93
C ARG A 89 -12.46 -11.95 -10.73
N SER A 90 -13.16 -10.96 -10.21
CA SER A 90 -12.75 -10.25 -9.02
C SER A 90 -13.90 -10.17 -8.03
N GLU A 91 -13.63 -10.49 -6.78
CA GLU A 91 -14.57 -10.37 -5.69
C GLU A 91 -14.01 -9.34 -4.71
N PHE A 92 -14.66 -8.19 -4.58
CA PHE A 92 -14.25 -7.13 -3.63
C PHE A 92 -15.39 -6.74 -2.70
N ASP A 93 -15.02 -6.30 -1.50
CA ASP A 93 -15.95 -5.74 -0.50
C ASP A 93 -16.68 -4.47 -0.98
N LYS A 94 -16.10 -3.71 -1.93
CA LYS A 94 -16.61 -2.40 -2.39
C LYS A 94 -17.24 -2.40 -3.80
N GLY A 95 -17.42 -3.56 -4.42
CA GLY A 95 -18.07 -3.72 -5.72
C GLY A 95 -17.26 -4.50 -6.75
N TYR A 96 -17.77 -4.64 -7.97
CA TYR A 96 -17.09 -5.36 -9.05
C TYR A 96 -16.23 -4.37 -9.87
N LEU A 97 -14.92 -4.60 -9.94
CA LEU A 97 -14.13 -4.00 -11.02
C LEU A 97 -14.39 -4.85 -12.25
N ASP A 98 -15.15 -4.30 -13.21
CA ASP A 98 -15.34 -4.91 -14.52
C ASP A 98 -14.00 -4.89 -15.28
N THR A 99 -13.16 -5.86 -14.95
CA THR A 99 -11.80 -5.92 -15.46
C THR A 99 -11.80 -6.76 -16.72
N ASP A 100 -12.50 -6.28 -17.74
CA ASP A 100 -12.62 -6.99 -19.02
C ASP A 100 -11.27 -7.08 -19.77
N ARG A 101 -10.18 -6.49 -19.25
CA ARG A 101 -8.85 -6.54 -19.87
C ARG A 101 -7.71 -6.58 -18.85
N GLN A 102 -7.18 -7.79 -18.63
CA GLN A 102 -5.80 -8.06 -18.21
C GLN A 102 -5.34 -7.40 -16.90
N SER A 103 -6.00 -7.64 -15.76
CA SER A 103 -5.45 -7.24 -14.44
C SER A 103 -4.07 -7.87 -14.16
N PHE A 104 -3.84 -9.05 -14.75
CA PHE A 104 -2.60 -9.80 -14.67
C PHE A 104 -2.18 -10.24 -16.06
N ILE A 105 -0.86 -10.35 -16.24
CA ILE A 105 -0.23 -10.87 -17.45
C ILE A 105 0.61 -12.07 -17.04
N ILE A 106 0.56 -13.14 -17.84
CA ILE A 106 1.41 -14.31 -17.65
C ILE A 106 2.52 -14.35 -18.70
N ASN A 107 3.74 -14.67 -18.26
CA ASN A 107 4.83 -14.99 -19.16
C ASN A 107 4.63 -16.41 -19.71
N ASN A 108 4.51 -16.50 -21.04
CA ASN A 108 4.21 -17.74 -21.73
C ASN A 108 5.33 -18.79 -21.69
N VAL A 109 6.52 -18.48 -21.18
CA VAL A 109 7.64 -19.42 -21.05
C VAL A 109 7.93 -19.74 -19.58
N THR A 110 7.97 -18.71 -18.73
CA THR A 110 8.42 -18.89 -17.33
C THR A 110 7.28 -19.22 -16.36
N GLY A 111 6.02 -19.03 -16.78
CA GLY A 111 4.86 -19.15 -15.88
C GLY A 111 4.80 -18.04 -14.83
N ASP A 112 5.56 -16.95 -15.00
CA ASP A 112 5.49 -15.78 -14.12
C ASP A 112 4.22 -14.98 -14.36
N ILE A 113 3.46 -14.73 -13.30
CA ILE A 113 2.28 -13.87 -13.32
C ILE A 113 2.68 -12.53 -12.75
N ILE A 114 2.55 -11.48 -13.55
CA ILE A 114 2.84 -10.09 -13.19
C ILE A 114 1.57 -9.26 -13.08
N SER A 115 1.60 -8.24 -12.23
CA SER A 115 0.52 -7.27 -12.14
C SER A 115 0.50 -6.36 -13.37
N ASN A 116 -0.70 -6.08 -13.87
CA ASN A 116 -0.96 -5.03 -14.86
C ASN A 116 -2.01 -4.03 -14.33
N LEU A 117 -2.20 -3.98 -13.01
CA LEU A 117 -3.14 -3.11 -12.33
C LEU A 117 -2.43 -2.32 -11.21
N HIS A 118 -2.91 -1.10 -10.97
CA HIS A 118 -2.52 -0.35 -9.78
C HIS A 118 -3.51 -0.64 -8.66
N PHE A 119 -3.03 -1.28 -7.60
CA PHE A 119 -3.83 -1.62 -6.43
C PHE A 119 -3.91 -0.44 -5.47
N GLN A 120 -5.00 -0.36 -4.70
CA GLN A 120 -5.14 0.60 -3.61
C GLN A 120 -5.03 -0.12 -2.26
N ASP A 121 -4.54 0.57 -1.24
CA ASP A 121 -4.28 -0.02 0.08
C ASP A 121 -5.54 -0.39 0.89
N ASP A 122 -6.70 0.10 0.45
CA ASP A 122 -8.01 -0.18 1.06
C ASP A 122 -8.83 -1.23 0.29
N TRP A 123 -8.22 -1.87 -0.71
CA TRP A 123 -8.84 -2.95 -1.45
C TRP A 123 -8.68 -4.27 -0.71
N ASN A 124 -9.81 -4.92 -0.47
CA ASN A 124 -9.90 -6.25 0.11
C ASN A 124 -10.64 -7.16 -0.87
N GLY A 125 -10.23 -8.42 -0.92
CA GLY A 125 -10.88 -9.42 -1.75
C GLY A 125 -9.90 -10.35 -2.44
N ASN A 126 -10.31 -10.89 -3.58
CA ASN A 126 -9.44 -11.73 -4.39
C ASN A 126 -9.73 -11.59 -5.88
N PHE A 127 -8.75 -11.97 -6.69
CA PHE A 127 -8.90 -12.24 -8.10
C PHE A 127 -8.80 -13.74 -8.34
N MET A 128 -9.71 -14.27 -9.13
CA MET A 128 -9.75 -15.69 -9.50
C MET A 128 -9.83 -15.85 -11.01
N PHE A 129 -8.95 -16.66 -11.58
CA PHE A 129 -8.91 -16.95 -13.01
C PHE A 129 -8.32 -18.32 -13.29
N THR A 130 -8.53 -18.81 -14.50
CA THR A 130 -8.01 -20.10 -14.96
C THR A 130 -6.78 -19.86 -15.83
N VAL A 131 -5.74 -20.66 -15.61
CA VAL A 131 -4.55 -20.71 -16.44
C VAL A 131 -4.49 -22.04 -17.16
N ALA A 132 -3.91 -22.04 -18.36
CA ALA A 132 -3.68 -23.22 -19.16
C ALA A 132 -2.19 -23.35 -19.47
N VAL A 133 -1.75 -24.60 -19.62
CA VAL A 133 -0.45 -24.95 -20.17
C VAL A 133 -0.67 -25.82 -21.39
N VAL A 134 0.02 -25.50 -22.49
CA VAL A 134 -0.05 -26.23 -23.74
C VAL A 134 1.35 -26.70 -24.13
N ASP A 135 1.47 -27.94 -24.57
CA ASP A 135 2.72 -28.52 -25.09
C ASP A 135 2.91 -28.24 -26.59
N SER A 136 3.91 -28.87 -27.21
CA SER A 136 4.16 -28.74 -28.65
C SER A 136 3.20 -29.54 -29.54
N ALA A 137 2.55 -30.58 -29.00
CA ALA A 137 1.56 -31.40 -29.70
C ALA A 137 0.13 -30.83 -29.63
N GLY A 138 -0.11 -29.83 -28.78
CA GLY A 138 -1.41 -29.23 -28.53
C GLY A 138 -2.21 -29.88 -27.39
N HIS A 139 -1.59 -30.76 -26.59
CA HIS A 139 -2.18 -31.23 -25.34
C HIS A 139 -2.19 -30.09 -24.32
N GLU A 140 -3.27 -30.00 -23.54
CA GLU A 140 -3.51 -28.90 -22.60
C GLU A 140 -3.91 -29.44 -21.23
N ASP A 141 -3.45 -28.75 -20.18
CA ASP A 141 -3.97 -28.88 -18.82
C ASP A 141 -4.33 -27.50 -18.26
N THR A 142 -5.22 -27.46 -17.27
CA THR A 142 -5.75 -26.21 -16.70
C THR A 142 -5.72 -26.22 -15.17
N ALA A 143 -5.41 -25.06 -14.59
CA ALA A 143 -5.41 -24.85 -13.14
C ALA A 143 -6.10 -23.54 -12.76
N THR A 144 -6.59 -23.45 -11.52
CA THR A 144 -7.17 -22.19 -11.00
C THR A 144 -6.13 -21.41 -10.23
N VAL A 145 -6.08 -20.09 -10.44
CA VAL A 145 -5.21 -19.18 -9.69
C VAL A 145 -6.07 -18.21 -8.91
N THR A 146 -5.80 -18.10 -7.61
CA THR A 146 -6.41 -17.12 -6.72
C THR A 146 -5.35 -16.16 -6.20
N ILE A 147 -5.52 -14.86 -6.41
CA ILE A 147 -4.63 -13.80 -5.92
C ILE A 147 -5.38 -12.99 -4.88
N ASN A 148 -4.90 -13.01 -3.65
CA ASN A 148 -5.52 -12.30 -2.54
C ASN A 148 -5.07 -10.84 -2.49
N LEU A 149 -6.02 -9.95 -2.24
CA LEU A 149 -5.80 -8.54 -1.99
C LEU A 149 -5.80 -8.29 -0.50
N LEU A 150 -4.67 -7.79 -0.01
CA LEU A 150 -4.47 -7.46 1.39
C LEU A 150 -4.71 -5.96 1.59
N GLY A 151 -5.76 -5.63 2.33
CA GLY A 151 -5.94 -4.29 2.85
C GLY A 151 -4.99 -3.98 4.01
N ASN A 152 -4.99 -2.72 4.45
CA ASN A 152 -4.19 -2.21 5.56
C ASN A 152 -4.32 -3.02 6.88
N ASN A 153 -5.46 -3.67 7.11
CA ASN A 153 -5.75 -4.39 8.36
C ASN A 153 -5.70 -5.92 8.19
N GLN A 154 -4.98 -6.43 7.19
CA GLN A 154 -4.90 -7.86 6.89
C GLN A 154 -3.48 -8.41 6.84
N GLN A 155 -2.46 -7.55 7.01
CA GLN A 155 -1.05 -7.93 7.02
C GLN A 155 -0.42 -7.61 8.37
N VAL A 156 0.12 -8.66 9.01
CA VAL A 156 0.86 -8.61 10.26
C VAL A 156 2.33 -8.32 10.00
N GLU A 157 2.90 -7.39 10.76
CA GLU A 157 4.35 -7.19 10.82
C GLU A 157 4.92 -7.93 12.04
N LEU A 158 5.82 -8.88 11.78
CA LEU A 158 6.57 -9.62 12.77
C LEU A 158 8.02 -9.11 12.81
N SER A 159 8.52 -8.78 14.00
CA SER A 159 9.90 -8.34 14.21
C SER A 159 10.74 -9.47 14.78
N PHE A 160 11.80 -9.86 14.06
CA PHE A 160 12.74 -10.91 14.45
C PHE A 160 14.12 -10.33 14.74
N GLU A 161 14.81 -10.83 15.77
CA GLU A 161 16.23 -10.54 16.03
C GLU A 161 17.17 -11.44 15.25
N THR A 162 16.84 -11.65 13.98
CA THR A 162 17.70 -12.37 13.04
C THR A 162 17.80 -11.61 11.73
N SER A 163 18.87 -11.89 10.97
CA SER A 163 19.04 -11.32 9.64
C SER A 163 17.96 -11.84 8.68
N ALA A 164 17.60 -11.05 7.68
CA ALA A 164 16.60 -11.46 6.68
C ALA A 164 17.01 -12.75 5.93
N ASN A 165 18.31 -12.98 5.71
CA ASN A 165 18.79 -14.22 5.10
C ASN A 165 18.47 -15.44 5.98
N SER A 166 18.70 -15.32 7.30
CA SER A 166 18.39 -16.39 8.24
C SER A 166 16.88 -16.68 8.32
N VAL A 167 16.04 -15.66 8.16
CA VAL A 167 14.59 -15.82 8.05
C VAL A 167 14.24 -16.59 6.77
N TRP A 168 14.81 -16.21 5.63
CA TRP A 168 14.57 -16.92 4.35
C TRP A 168 15.00 -18.39 4.40
N ASP A 169 16.18 -18.67 4.95
CA ASP A 169 16.69 -20.04 5.12
C ASP A 169 15.77 -20.92 5.99
N ASN A 170 15.00 -20.31 6.90
CA ASN A 170 14.07 -20.99 7.79
C ASN A 170 12.60 -20.68 7.47
N ALA A 171 12.28 -20.08 6.33
CA ALA A 171 10.95 -19.59 6.01
C ALA A 171 9.88 -20.67 6.12
N ALA A 172 10.15 -21.87 5.60
CA ALA A 172 9.22 -23.00 5.67
C ALA A 172 8.91 -23.42 7.12
N LYS A 173 9.90 -23.38 8.02
CA LYS A 173 9.69 -23.70 9.43
C LYS A 173 8.92 -22.60 10.14
N ILE A 174 9.24 -21.33 9.85
CA ILE A 174 8.53 -20.17 10.42
C ILE A 174 7.07 -20.19 10.01
N VAL A 175 6.77 -20.40 8.72
CA VAL A 175 5.40 -20.53 8.21
C VAL A 175 4.64 -21.66 8.89
N ARG A 176 5.28 -22.83 9.03
CA ARG A 176 4.67 -23.97 9.71
C ARG A 176 4.35 -23.64 11.16
N LEU A 177 5.30 -23.09 11.91
CA LEU A 177 5.11 -22.73 13.32
C LEU A 177 4.06 -21.62 13.50
N LEU A 178 4.01 -20.63 12.60
CA LEU A 178 2.96 -19.60 12.62
C LEU A 178 1.59 -20.21 12.38
N SER A 179 1.51 -21.19 11.47
CA SER A 179 0.26 -21.89 11.19
C SER A 179 -0.18 -22.77 12.35
N GLU A 180 0.75 -23.47 13.00
CA GLU A 180 0.51 -24.26 14.20
C GLU A 180 0.10 -23.37 15.39
N ALA A 181 0.73 -22.20 15.56
CA ALA A 181 0.46 -21.27 16.65
C ALA A 181 -0.89 -20.55 16.53
N THR A 182 -1.36 -20.32 15.30
CA THR A 182 -2.60 -19.57 15.03
C THR A 182 -3.77 -20.43 14.56
N SER A 183 -3.51 -21.68 14.17
CA SER A 183 -4.49 -22.55 13.48
C SER A 183 -5.01 -22.01 12.14
N TRP A 184 -4.32 -21.00 11.59
CA TRP A 184 -4.60 -20.43 10.27
C TRP A 184 -3.45 -20.75 9.32
N ASN A 185 -3.74 -20.92 8.04
CA ASN A 185 -2.68 -21.06 7.04
C ASN A 185 -1.92 -19.73 6.94
N SER A 186 -0.63 -19.76 7.27
CA SER A 186 0.21 -18.55 7.26
C SER A 186 1.00 -18.47 5.96
N THR A 187 1.20 -17.28 5.42
CA THR A 187 2.12 -17.08 4.30
C THR A 187 2.98 -15.84 4.51
N ILE A 188 4.25 -15.92 4.11
CA ILE A 188 5.18 -14.79 4.18
C ILE A 188 5.06 -14.02 2.87
N ASP A 189 4.71 -12.74 2.98
CA ASP A 189 4.58 -11.84 1.84
C ASP A 189 5.93 -11.20 1.47
N ASP A 190 6.67 -10.73 2.47
CA ASP A 190 7.90 -9.95 2.28
C ASP A 190 8.78 -10.00 3.54
N VAL A 191 10.09 -9.89 3.36
CA VAL A 191 11.07 -9.82 4.46
C VAL A 191 11.91 -8.56 4.26
N ARG A 192 11.66 -7.57 5.09
CA ARG A 192 12.30 -6.26 5.05
C ARG A 192 13.54 -6.24 5.92
N MET A 193 14.63 -5.75 5.32
CA MET A 193 15.85 -5.40 6.03
C MET A 193 15.75 -3.95 6.55
N PRO A 194 16.36 -3.64 7.71
CA PRO A 194 16.48 -2.27 8.17
C PRO A 194 17.29 -1.42 7.18
N PRO A 195 17.02 -0.11 7.07
CA PRO A 195 17.73 0.78 6.15
C PRO A 195 19.24 0.76 6.41
N VAL A 196 20.01 0.79 5.32
CA VAL A 196 21.48 0.84 5.36
C VAL A 196 21.93 2.06 6.18
N GLY A 197 22.70 1.84 7.24
CA GLY A 197 23.16 2.88 8.18
C GLY A 197 22.52 2.81 9.57
N VAL A 198 21.53 1.94 9.78
CA VAL A 198 21.02 1.57 11.11
C VAL A 198 21.78 0.34 11.60
N ALA A 199 22.26 0.38 12.86
CA ALA A 199 23.27 -0.54 13.39
C ALA A 199 22.83 -2.02 13.51
N ASP A 200 21.54 -2.32 13.48
CA ASP A 200 21.03 -3.67 13.73
C ASP A 200 20.77 -4.44 12.43
N ILE A 201 21.83 -4.86 11.74
CA ILE A 201 21.76 -5.81 10.60
C ILE A 201 21.18 -7.18 10.99
N ASN A 202 21.09 -7.44 12.30
CA ASN A 202 20.55 -8.65 12.90
C ASN A 202 19.08 -8.50 13.28
N GLN A 203 18.37 -7.52 12.73
CA GLN A 203 16.91 -7.42 12.86
C GLN A 203 16.27 -7.50 11.49
N SER A 204 15.11 -8.15 11.43
CA SER A 204 14.31 -8.24 10.22
C SER A 204 12.84 -8.08 10.54
N LYS A 205 12.12 -7.46 9.60
CA LYS A 205 10.67 -7.30 9.68
C LYS A 205 10.05 -8.21 8.63
N VAL A 206 9.23 -9.14 9.05
CA VAL A 206 8.56 -10.10 8.19
C VAL A 206 7.10 -9.71 8.09
N LEU A 207 6.62 -9.60 6.87
CA LEU A 207 5.22 -9.35 6.57
C LEU A 207 4.53 -10.68 6.31
N VAL A 208 3.44 -10.92 7.03
CA VAL A 208 2.70 -12.18 7.00
C VAL A 208 1.21 -11.86 6.91
N HIS A 209 0.48 -12.66 6.15
CA HIS A 209 -0.97 -12.73 6.27
C HIS A 209 -1.41 -14.15 6.61
N PHE A 210 -2.61 -14.24 7.17
CA PHE A 210 -3.21 -15.48 7.62
C PHE A 210 -4.46 -15.76 6.81
N LEU A 211 -4.70 -17.04 6.55
CA LEU A 211 -5.76 -17.53 5.71
C LEU A 211 -6.57 -18.57 6.47
N ASP A 212 -7.89 -18.51 6.30
CA ASP A 212 -8.75 -19.58 6.76
C ASP A 212 -8.59 -20.85 5.88
N PRO A 213 -9.17 -21.99 6.27
CA PRO A 213 -9.17 -23.20 5.44
C PRO A 213 -9.80 -23.03 4.05
N ASN A 214 -10.57 -21.96 3.83
CA ASN A 214 -11.18 -21.63 2.54
C ASN A 214 -10.35 -20.59 1.74
N ASN A 215 -9.13 -20.27 2.16
CA ASN A 215 -8.24 -19.28 1.56
C ASN A 215 -8.71 -17.82 1.64
N THR A 216 -9.60 -17.51 2.58
CA THR A 216 -10.03 -16.14 2.91
C THR A 216 -9.05 -15.50 3.87
N VAL A 217 -8.70 -14.25 3.61
CA VAL A 217 -7.73 -13.50 4.41
C VAL A 217 -8.32 -13.12 5.77
N ILE A 218 -7.60 -13.48 6.84
CA ILE A 218 -7.97 -13.20 8.23
C ILE A 218 -7.56 -11.76 8.60
N PRO A 219 -8.46 -10.96 9.22
CA PRO A 219 -8.12 -9.66 9.77
C PRO A 219 -7.02 -9.72 10.83
N ILE A 220 -6.18 -8.69 10.87
CA ILE A 220 -5.01 -8.61 11.74
C ILE A 220 -5.35 -8.77 13.22
N ASP A 221 -6.42 -8.13 13.69
CA ASP A 221 -6.77 -8.12 15.11
C ASP A 221 -7.11 -9.53 15.60
N ILE A 222 -7.74 -10.33 14.75
CA ILE A 222 -8.06 -11.73 15.02
C ILE A 222 -6.78 -12.55 15.05
N ALA A 223 -5.94 -12.42 14.01
CA ALA A 223 -4.69 -13.17 13.91
C ALA A 223 -3.73 -12.88 15.08
N LEU A 224 -3.58 -11.60 15.46
CA LEU A 224 -2.75 -11.19 16.58
C LEU A 224 -3.32 -11.67 17.91
N ASN A 225 -4.63 -11.56 18.14
CA ASN A 225 -5.24 -12.05 19.37
C ASN A 225 -5.04 -13.57 19.53
N THR A 226 -5.18 -14.35 18.46
CA THR A 226 -4.91 -15.80 18.49
C THR A 226 -3.43 -16.10 18.73
N LEU A 227 -2.53 -15.38 18.08
CA LEU A 227 -1.08 -15.53 18.32
C LEU A 227 -0.69 -15.11 19.75
N ASP A 228 -1.33 -14.09 20.32
CA ASP A 228 -1.06 -13.60 21.66
C ASP A 228 -1.58 -14.54 22.74
N ARG A 229 -2.77 -15.11 22.52
CA ARG A 229 -3.48 -15.95 23.49
C ARG A 229 -3.74 -17.35 22.92
N PRO A 230 -2.71 -18.21 22.84
CA PRO A 230 -2.87 -19.58 22.37
C PRO A 230 -3.73 -20.39 23.33
N GLU A 231 -4.71 -21.12 22.80
CA GLU A 231 -5.66 -21.95 23.54
C GLU A 231 -5.11 -23.36 23.80
N SER A 232 -4.49 -23.97 22.79
CA SER A 232 -4.00 -25.35 22.85
C SER A 232 -2.55 -25.46 23.36
N VAL A 233 -2.15 -26.67 23.79
CA VAL A 233 -0.76 -26.97 24.20
C VAL A 233 0.18 -26.85 23.00
N ASP A 234 -0.22 -27.34 21.84
CA ASP A 234 0.58 -27.30 20.62
C ASP A 234 0.80 -25.86 20.15
N GLN A 235 -0.25 -25.01 20.22
CA GLN A 235 -0.13 -23.58 19.90
C GLN A 235 0.86 -22.87 20.83
N LYS A 236 0.84 -23.19 22.13
CA LYS A 236 1.78 -22.62 23.12
C LYS A 236 3.22 -23.02 22.82
N GLU A 237 3.44 -24.27 22.44
CA GLU A 237 4.77 -24.78 22.10
C GLU A 237 5.28 -24.20 20.77
N ALA A 238 4.44 -24.12 19.74
CA ALA A 238 4.78 -23.49 18.47
C ALA A 238 5.15 -22.00 18.66
N LYS A 239 4.36 -21.26 19.45
CA LYS A 239 4.66 -19.88 19.84
C LYS A 239 5.99 -19.78 20.59
N ARG A 240 6.25 -20.68 21.54
CA ARG A 240 7.53 -20.72 22.27
C ARG A 240 8.70 -20.90 21.31
N GLN A 241 8.60 -21.81 20.35
CA GLN A 241 9.66 -22.04 19.36
C GLN A 241 9.90 -20.84 18.45
N LEU A 242 8.84 -20.10 18.07
CA LEU A 242 9.00 -18.84 17.33
C LEU A 242 9.79 -17.80 18.12
N ILE A 243 9.50 -17.65 19.41
CA ILE A 243 10.15 -16.67 20.28
C ILE A 243 11.59 -17.10 20.63
N GLU A 244 11.77 -18.33 21.11
CA GLU A 244 13.06 -18.78 21.66
C GLU A 244 14.07 -19.17 20.58
N VAL A 245 13.62 -19.87 19.54
CA VAL A 245 14.50 -20.38 18.47
C VAL A 245 14.66 -19.35 17.36
N HIS A 246 13.54 -18.83 16.84
CA HIS A 246 13.56 -17.92 15.70
C HIS A 246 13.72 -16.45 16.11
N LYS A 247 13.73 -16.15 17.43
CA LYS A 247 13.91 -14.81 18.00
C LYS A 247 12.82 -13.83 17.59
N LEU A 248 11.57 -14.29 17.53
CA LEU A 248 10.41 -13.41 17.39
C LEU A 248 10.28 -12.51 18.63
N LYS A 249 10.29 -11.20 18.41
CA LYS A 249 10.21 -10.17 19.45
C LYS A 249 8.83 -9.57 19.61
N TYR A 250 8.21 -9.23 18.49
CA TYR A 250 6.96 -8.47 18.46
C TYR A 250 6.15 -8.85 17.23
N ALA A 251 4.83 -8.86 17.39
CA ALA A 251 3.86 -8.98 16.33
C ALA A 251 2.89 -7.79 16.44
N GLY A 252 2.64 -7.09 15.35
CA GLY A 252 1.75 -5.94 15.36
C GLY A 252 1.27 -5.52 13.99
N HIS A 253 0.60 -4.38 13.95
CA HIS A 253 0.12 -3.78 12.71
C HIS A 253 1.29 -3.38 11.81
N THR A 254 1.12 -3.62 10.51
CA THR A 254 1.98 -2.98 9.53
C THR A 254 1.84 -1.47 9.68
N PRO A 255 2.95 -0.73 9.83
CA PRO A 255 2.88 0.72 9.84
C PRO A 255 2.35 1.12 8.48
N THR A 256 1.09 1.58 8.45
CA THR A 256 0.63 2.38 7.33
C THR A 256 1.61 3.55 7.26
N LEU A 257 2.34 3.65 6.15
CA LEU A 257 2.86 4.96 5.79
C LEU A 257 1.63 5.81 5.45
N THR A 258 0.94 6.26 6.50
CA THR A 258 0.52 7.65 6.55
C THR A 258 1.82 8.45 6.55
N THR A 259 2.47 8.51 5.38
CA THR A 259 3.11 9.73 4.96
C THR A 259 2.00 10.79 4.97
N ILE A 260 1.69 11.30 6.15
CA ILE A 260 1.78 12.73 6.34
C ILE A 260 3.28 13.06 6.12
N GLY A 261 3.73 12.87 4.89
CA GLY A 261 4.87 13.55 4.34
C GLY A 261 4.38 14.98 4.20
N LEU A 262 4.23 15.67 5.33
CA LEU A 262 4.46 17.10 5.40
C LEU A 262 5.94 17.24 5.04
N SER A 263 6.22 17.13 3.74
CA SER A 263 7.49 17.53 3.17
C SER A 263 7.77 18.92 3.72
N ARG A 264 9.05 19.28 3.93
CA ARG A 264 9.40 20.64 4.36
C ARG A 264 8.75 21.70 3.46
N ALA A 265 8.46 21.37 2.19
CA ALA A 265 7.70 22.20 1.27
C ALA A 265 6.20 22.33 1.64
N ASN A 266 5.53 21.26 2.08
CA ASN A 266 4.12 21.30 2.48
C ASN A 266 3.90 22.10 3.78
N MET A 267 4.87 22.07 4.71
CA MET A 267 4.87 22.96 5.88
C MET A 267 4.96 24.43 5.46
N ALA A 268 5.84 24.77 4.51
CA ALA A 268 5.95 26.13 4.01
C ALA A 268 4.66 26.63 3.34
N ILE A 269 3.98 25.74 2.59
CA ILE A 269 2.66 26.05 1.99
C ILE A 269 1.62 26.28 3.09
N TYR A 270 1.58 25.44 4.13
CA TYR A 270 0.62 25.59 5.23
C TYR A 270 0.82 26.91 6.00
N PHE A 271 2.06 27.24 6.35
CA PHE A 271 2.38 28.53 6.99
C PHE A 271 2.10 29.73 6.07
N GLY A 272 2.34 29.58 4.77
CA GLY A 272 2.00 30.61 3.78
C GLY A 272 0.49 30.85 3.70
N VAL A 273 -0.32 29.79 3.60
CA VAL A 273 -1.78 29.88 3.55
C VAL A 273 -2.34 30.42 4.87
N ALA A 274 -1.85 29.94 6.02
CA ALA A 274 -2.26 30.45 7.32
C ALA A 274 -1.93 31.95 7.50
N GLY A 275 -0.78 32.40 7.00
CA GLY A 275 -0.39 33.81 6.99
C GLY A 275 -1.32 34.68 6.13
N ILE A 276 -1.69 34.20 4.94
CA ILE A 276 -2.63 34.91 4.05
C ILE A 276 -4.01 35.02 4.70
N VAL A 277 -4.52 33.93 5.29
CA VAL A 277 -5.82 33.91 5.98
C VAL A 277 -5.80 34.87 7.19
N GLY A 278 -4.74 34.85 7.98
CA GLY A 278 -4.58 35.78 9.10
C GLY A 278 -4.54 37.25 8.65
N GLY A 279 -3.82 37.55 7.56
CA GLY A 279 -3.78 38.88 6.96
C GLY A 279 -5.15 39.36 6.47
N LEU A 280 -5.88 38.50 5.76
CA LEU A 280 -7.24 38.81 5.29
C LEU A 280 -8.21 39.04 6.46
N MET A 281 -8.11 38.27 7.53
CA MET A 281 -8.92 38.46 8.74
C MET A 281 -8.64 39.82 9.41
N LEU A 282 -7.37 40.24 9.49
CA LEU A 282 -7.02 41.56 10.02
C LEU A 282 -7.55 42.70 9.15
N VAL A 283 -7.45 42.58 7.83
CA VAL A 283 -8.02 43.57 6.89
C VAL A 283 -9.54 43.66 7.08
N MET A 284 -10.23 42.52 7.20
CA MET A 284 -11.67 42.50 7.44
C MET A 284 -12.06 43.17 8.76
N ILE A 285 -11.28 42.97 9.83
CA ILE A 285 -11.51 43.63 11.12
C ILE A 285 -11.33 45.15 10.99
N VAL A 286 -10.29 45.61 10.28
CA VAL A 286 -10.06 47.05 10.05
C VAL A 286 -11.20 47.65 9.23
N LEU A 287 -11.66 46.97 8.18
CA LEU A 287 -12.79 47.43 7.37
C LEU A 287 -14.09 47.50 8.19
N MET A 288 -14.36 46.50 9.04
CA MET A 288 -15.50 46.55 9.96
C MET A 288 -15.38 47.70 10.97
N ALA A 289 -14.18 47.97 11.49
CA ALA A 289 -13.94 49.09 12.39
C ALA A 289 -14.18 50.44 11.70
N VAL A 290 -13.61 50.64 10.50
CA VAL A 290 -13.82 51.85 9.69
C VAL A 290 -15.30 52.03 9.35
N TRP A 291 -15.98 50.97 8.91
CA TRP A 291 -17.41 50.98 8.64
C TRP A 291 -18.22 51.34 9.89
N SER A 292 -17.87 50.81 11.06
CA SER A 292 -18.56 51.12 12.31
C SER A 292 -18.37 52.59 12.71
N CYS A 293 -17.18 53.16 12.53
CA CYS A 293 -16.87 54.56 12.79
C CYS A 293 -17.61 55.49 11.83
N GLN A 294 -17.62 55.16 10.54
CA GLN A 294 -18.35 55.91 9.52
C GLN A 294 -19.85 55.85 9.77
N ASN A 295 -20.42 54.67 10.03
CA ASN A 295 -21.85 54.52 10.32
C ASN A 295 -22.27 55.31 11.57
N ARG A 296 -21.44 55.34 12.62
CA ARG A 296 -21.66 56.22 13.79
C ARG A 296 -21.63 57.70 13.40
N SER A 297 -20.69 58.10 12.54
CA SER A 297 -20.59 59.48 12.05
C SER A 297 -21.80 59.88 11.19
N TYR A 298 -22.20 59.03 10.23
CA TYR A 298 -23.39 59.25 9.40
C TYR A 298 -24.67 59.34 10.24
N LYS A 299 -24.85 58.48 11.24
CA LYS A 299 -25.98 58.58 12.18
C LYS A 299 -25.98 59.90 12.97
N ARG A 300 -24.81 60.40 13.38
CA ARG A 300 -24.70 61.71 14.04
C ARG A 300 -25.05 62.86 13.09
N LYS A 301 -24.54 62.81 11.84
CA LYS A 301 -24.84 63.81 10.81
C LYS A 301 -26.33 63.82 10.41
N LEU A 302 -26.96 62.65 10.31
CA LEU A 302 -28.39 62.53 10.04
C LEU A 302 -29.23 63.15 11.17
N LYS A 303 -28.90 62.87 12.44
CA LYS A 303 -29.59 63.48 13.60
C LYS A 303 -29.51 65.01 13.58
N ALA A 304 -28.35 65.58 13.21
CA ALA A 304 -28.16 67.02 13.12
C ALA A 304 -28.89 67.67 11.91
N ALA A 305 -28.99 66.96 10.78
CA ALA A 305 -29.74 67.43 9.62
C ALA A 305 -31.27 67.37 9.87
N THR A 306 -31.76 66.35 10.57
CA THR A 306 -33.18 66.24 10.94
C THR A 306 -33.62 67.30 11.95
N THR A 307 -32.73 67.77 12.82
CA THR A 307 -33.06 68.88 13.75
C THR A 307 -33.18 70.24 13.04
N LEU A 308 -32.61 70.39 11.84
CA LEU A 308 -32.74 71.62 11.03
C LEU A 308 -33.96 71.60 10.10
N ALA A 309 -34.41 70.41 9.67
CA ALA A 309 -35.57 70.28 8.78
C ALA A 309 -36.93 70.50 9.47
N PHE A 310 -36.98 70.46 10.80
CA PHE A 310 -38.19 70.70 11.61
C PHE A 310 -38.12 72.01 12.42
N GLY A 311 -37.40 73.02 11.93
CA GLY A 311 -37.50 74.37 12.47
C GLY A 311 -38.79 75.07 12.00
N THR A 312 -39.87 74.95 12.75
CA THR A 312 -41.07 75.78 12.55
C THR A 312 -40.89 77.14 13.20
N ALA A 313 -41.14 78.19 12.42
CA ALA A 313 -41.21 79.59 12.86
C ALA A 313 -42.54 79.94 13.54
N ASP A 314 -42.43 80.77 14.60
CA ASP A 314 -43.39 81.75 15.18
C ASP A 314 -44.63 81.32 15.97
N PRO A 315 -45.25 82.21 16.81
CA PRO A 315 -44.73 83.38 17.54
C PRO A 315 -45.18 83.46 19.04
N THR A 316 -44.53 84.33 19.81
CA THR A 316 -44.90 84.84 21.16
C THR A 316 -44.77 83.89 22.37
N VAL A 317 -43.72 84.09 23.18
CA VAL A 317 -43.75 84.39 24.63
C VAL A 317 -42.30 84.62 25.13
N SER A 318 -42.13 85.80 25.73
CA SER A 318 -41.08 86.34 26.63
C SER A 318 -39.66 85.73 26.71
N ALA A 319 -38.73 86.57 26.25
CA ALA A 319 -37.56 87.13 26.96
C ALA A 319 -36.88 86.33 28.11
N TYR A 320 -35.55 86.31 28.00
CA TYR A 320 -34.52 85.85 28.94
C TYR A 320 -34.20 84.35 28.92
N ASP A 321 -33.34 83.95 27.97
CA ASP A 321 -32.08 83.30 28.35
C ASP A 321 -31.13 83.28 27.14
N VAL A 322 -30.03 84.03 27.25
CA VAL A 322 -28.95 83.99 26.27
C VAL A 322 -28.01 82.85 26.68
N PRO A 323 -27.74 81.85 25.82
CA PRO A 323 -26.82 80.78 26.15
C PRO A 323 -25.39 81.34 26.17
N GLY A 324 -24.85 81.49 27.37
CA GLY A 324 -23.45 81.79 27.63
C GLY A 324 -22.56 80.65 27.14
N THR A 325 -22.19 80.71 25.86
CA THR A 325 -20.87 80.28 25.43
C THR A 325 -19.88 81.23 26.09
N ASN A 326 -19.05 80.73 27.00
CA ASN A 326 -17.72 81.22 27.43
C ASN A 326 -17.36 80.61 28.81
N LEU A 327 -17.16 79.29 28.91
CA LEU A 327 -16.60 78.66 30.12
C LEU A 327 -15.07 78.78 30.20
N HIS A 328 -14.47 79.79 29.56
CA HIS A 328 -13.05 80.16 29.73
C HIS A 328 -12.85 81.62 29.33
N ALA A 329 -13.26 82.56 30.18
CA ALA A 329 -12.83 83.95 30.10
C ALA A 329 -12.81 84.58 31.50
N THR A 330 -11.74 84.33 32.24
CA THR A 330 -11.00 85.28 33.11
C THR A 330 -10.05 84.51 34.04
N SER A 331 -8.88 84.15 33.51
CA SER A 331 -7.66 84.16 34.31
C SER A 331 -6.69 85.04 33.54
N ASN A 332 -6.43 86.20 34.12
CA ASN A 332 -5.67 87.30 33.56
C ASN A 332 -4.17 87.03 33.82
N PRO A 333 -3.29 86.95 32.80
CA PRO A 333 -1.86 86.93 33.04
C PRO A 333 -1.38 88.36 33.34
N VAL A 334 -0.89 88.53 34.57
CA VAL A 334 -0.14 89.70 35.03
C VAL A 334 1.12 89.83 34.17
N TRP A 335 1.20 90.88 33.36
CA TRP A 335 2.45 91.38 32.79
C TRP A 335 2.77 92.73 33.43
N MET A 336 3.94 92.79 34.08
CA MET A 336 4.44 93.97 34.78
C MET A 336 5.09 94.99 33.84
N SER A 337 5.03 96.25 34.30
CA SER A 337 5.92 97.41 34.04
C SER A 337 5.98 97.99 32.62
N ALA A 338 5.50 99.24 32.45
CA ALA A 338 6.26 100.52 32.39
C ALA A 338 7.05 100.63 31.08
N TYR A 339 6.95 101.65 30.22
CA TYR A 339 7.10 103.12 30.35
C TYR A 339 6.37 103.76 29.12
N GLU A 340 5.55 104.80 29.23
CA GLU A 340 5.92 106.24 29.15
C GLU A 340 6.91 106.51 27.99
N THR A 341 6.56 107.16 26.86
CA THR A 341 6.28 108.60 26.75
C THR A 341 6.23 108.97 25.25
N TYR A 342 5.22 109.78 24.87
CA TYR A 342 5.10 110.79 23.79
C TYR A 342 6.23 110.89 22.74
N GLY A 343 6.01 111.12 21.45
CA GLY A 343 4.90 111.76 20.74
C GLY A 343 5.50 112.57 19.59
N VAL A 344 4.81 112.55 18.43
CA VAL A 344 4.96 113.43 17.24
C VAL A 344 6.29 113.40 16.49
#